data_AF-A0A0J8GF18-F1
#
_entry.id   AF-A0A0J8GF18-F1
#
_cell.length_a   1.000
_cell.length_b   1.000
_cell.length_c   1.000
_cell.angle_alpha   90.00
_cell.angle_beta   90.00
_cell.angle_gamma   90.00
#
_symmetry.space_group_name_H-M   'P 1'
#
loop_
_entity.id
_entity.type
_entity.pdbx_description
1 polymer ?
#
loop_
_entity_poly.entity_id
_entity_poly.type
_entity_poly.pdbx_seq_one_letter_code
_entity_poly.pdbx_strand_id
1 'polypeptide(L)'
;MVADEITDELQALGHEVTAFRVSEGANYPLNESYDLYILGAWTVDYGRTPPDMKDFIFELGKPSHVALFGTGETQWGVEHFCGAVDRMQKYFSSTYPTLKIEQMPHTEKDRQEIKEYVQQVLDKRSETL
;
A
#
# COMPACT_ATOMS: atom_id res chain seq x y z
N MET A 1 -11.65 -4.44 -3.10
CA MET A 1 -10.46 -4.66 -2.23
C MET A 1 -9.97 -3.30 -1.75
N VAL A 2 -9.09 -3.22 -0.72
CA VAL A 2 -8.52 -1.91 -0.30
C VAL A 2 -7.85 -1.18 -1.46
N ALA A 3 -7.12 -1.92 -2.31
CA ALA A 3 -6.47 -1.36 -3.50
C ALA A 3 -7.47 -0.76 -4.50
N ASP A 4 -8.63 -1.40 -4.69
CA ASP A 4 -9.66 -0.91 -5.62
C ASP A 4 -10.27 0.39 -5.09
N GLU A 5 -10.60 0.46 -3.79
CA GLU A 5 -11.14 1.67 -3.16
C GLU A 5 -10.14 2.84 -3.20
N ILE A 6 -8.84 2.58 -3.01
CA ILE A 6 -7.78 3.58 -3.18
C ILE A 6 -7.71 4.06 -4.64
N THR A 7 -7.81 3.13 -5.59
CA THR A 7 -7.76 3.44 -7.03
C THR A 7 -8.95 4.31 -7.43
N ASP A 8 -10.16 3.93 -7.02
CA ASP A 8 -11.39 4.66 -7.31
C ASP A 8 -11.34 6.08 -6.72
N GLU A 9 -10.86 6.23 -5.48
CA GLU A 9 -10.73 7.54 -4.85
C GLU A 9 -9.70 8.43 -5.55
N LEU A 10 -8.51 7.91 -5.89
CA LEU A 10 -7.49 8.65 -6.64
C LEU A 10 -7.99 9.10 -8.02
N GLN A 11 -8.70 8.22 -8.72
CA GLN A 11 -9.31 8.54 -10.02
C GLN A 11 -10.43 9.58 -9.87
N ALA A 12 -11.26 9.48 -8.84
CA ALA A 12 -12.29 10.49 -8.54
C ALA A 12 -11.69 11.87 -8.24
N LEU A 13 -10.49 11.91 -7.66
CA LEU A 13 -9.70 13.13 -7.43
C LEU A 13 -8.94 13.62 -8.68
N GLY A 14 -9.06 12.92 -9.82
CA GLY A 14 -8.52 13.35 -11.11
C GLY A 14 -7.09 12.90 -11.40
N HIS A 15 -6.56 11.92 -10.67
CA HIS A 15 -5.22 11.37 -10.92
C HIS A 15 -5.23 10.26 -11.99
N GLU A 16 -4.15 10.18 -12.77
CA GLU A 16 -3.90 9.03 -13.64
C GLU A 16 -3.32 7.88 -12.79
N VAL A 17 -3.99 6.72 -12.83
CA VAL A 17 -3.63 5.57 -11.97
C VAL A 17 -3.39 4.33 -12.80
N THR A 18 -2.20 3.75 -12.64
CA THR A 18 -1.89 2.39 -13.11
C THR A 18 -1.97 1.43 -11.93
N ALA A 19 -2.95 0.52 -11.95
CA ALA A 19 -3.20 -0.43 -10.87
C ALA A 19 -3.05 -1.88 -11.38
N PHE A 20 -2.36 -2.71 -10.60
CA PHE A 20 -2.22 -4.14 -10.86
C PHE A 20 -2.05 -4.91 -9.56
N ARG A 21 -2.31 -6.22 -9.62
CA ARG A 21 -2.07 -7.14 -8.51
C ARG A 21 -0.68 -7.75 -8.65
N VAL A 22 0.11 -7.68 -7.58
CA VAL A 22 1.38 -8.41 -7.48
C VAL A 22 1.07 -9.92 -7.37
N SER A 23 1.72 -10.71 -8.22
CA SER A 23 1.60 -12.16 -8.27
C SER A 23 2.81 -12.79 -8.95
N GLU A 24 3.13 -14.03 -8.58
CA GLU A 24 4.20 -14.80 -9.21
C GLU A 24 4.08 -14.83 -10.76
N GLY A 25 5.19 -14.50 -11.44
CA GLY A 25 5.30 -14.56 -12.90
C GLY A 25 4.56 -13.46 -13.67
N ALA A 26 4.00 -12.46 -13.00
CA ALA A 26 3.40 -11.31 -13.67
C ALA A 26 4.45 -10.35 -14.25
N ASN A 27 4.13 -9.69 -15.36
CA ASN A 27 4.93 -8.61 -15.92
C ASN A 27 4.43 -7.27 -15.37
N TYR A 28 5.35 -6.43 -14.91
CA TYR A 28 5.05 -5.12 -14.32
C TYR A 28 5.58 -3.99 -15.21
N PRO A 29 4.92 -2.81 -15.24
CA PRO A 29 5.38 -1.64 -15.99
C PRO A 29 6.56 -0.93 -15.29
N LEU A 30 7.66 -1.65 -15.05
CA LEU A 30 8.82 -1.17 -14.27
C LEU A 30 9.65 -0.11 -15.01
N ASN A 31 9.44 0.04 -16.32
CA ASN A 31 10.08 1.06 -17.14
C ASN A 31 9.36 2.42 -17.06
N GLU A 32 8.20 2.48 -16.42
CA GLU A 32 7.47 3.73 -16.17
C GLU A 32 7.88 4.35 -14.83
N SER A 33 7.92 5.68 -14.81
CA SER A 33 8.14 6.45 -13.58
C SER A 33 6.84 7.12 -13.16
N TYR A 34 6.48 6.98 -11.88
CA TYR A 34 5.29 7.61 -11.32
C TYR A 34 5.68 8.65 -10.26
N ASP A 35 4.84 9.66 -10.08
CA ASP A 35 5.01 10.68 -9.04
C ASP A 35 4.86 10.10 -7.62
N LEU A 36 4.12 9.00 -7.50
CA LEU A 36 3.81 8.33 -6.24
C LEU A 36 3.55 6.85 -6.52
N TYR A 37 4.20 5.98 -5.74
CA TYR A 37 3.93 4.54 -5.70
C TYR A 37 3.12 4.23 -4.44
N ILE A 38 2.02 3.49 -4.55
CA ILE A 38 1.22 3.06 -3.41
C ILE A 38 1.19 1.53 -3.38
N LEU A 39 1.86 0.93 -2.39
CA LEU A 39 2.03 -0.53 -2.31
C LEU A 39 1.17 -1.13 -1.19
N GLY A 40 0.45 -2.19 -1.54
CA GLY A 40 -0.45 -2.90 -0.64
C GLY A 40 -0.05 -4.36 -0.45
N ALA A 41 0.03 -4.84 0.80
CA ALA A 41 0.28 -6.26 1.07
C ALA A 41 -0.59 -6.79 2.22
N TRP A 42 -1.02 -8.05 2.08
CA TRP A 42 -1.38 -8.85 3.25
C TRP A 42 -0.12 -9.28 4.00
N THR A 43 -0.30 -9.87 5.18
CA THR A 43 0.81 -10.32 6.04
C THR A 43 0.86 -11.83 6.15
N VAL A 44 2.07 -12.41 6.17
CA VAL A 44 2.31 -13.84 6.40
C VAL A 44 3.26 -14.03 7.59
N ASP A 45 3.38 -15.25 8.14
CA ASP A 45 4.43 -15.66 9.08
C ASP A 45 4.88 -14.60 10.11
N TYR A 46 4.06 -14.34 11.13
CA TYR A 46 4.44 -13.43 12.23
C TYR A 46 4.86 -12.02 11.75
N GLY A 47 4.10 -11.42 10.83
CA GLY A 47 4.35 -10.06 10.38
C GLY A 47 5.23 -9.91 9.14
N ARG A 48 5.58 -10.99 8.44
CA ARG A 48 6.44 -10.93 7.24
C ARG A 48 5.68 -10.46 5.99
N THR A 49 6.42 -9.77 5.13
CA THR A 49 6.01 -9.45 3.76
C THR A 49 5.91 -10.73 2.92
N PRO A 50 4.83 -10.94 2.14
CA PRO A 50 4.68 -12.10 1.25
C PRO A 50 5.83 -12.22 0.24
N PRO A 51 6.23 -13.44 -0.16
CA PRO A 51 7.32 -13.67 -1.12
C PRO A 51 7.15 -12.88 -2.43
N ASP A 52 6.00 -13.00 -3.10
CA ASP A 52 5.72 -12.32 -4.37
C ASP A 52 5.87 -10.79 -4.26
N MET A 53 5.49 -10.22 -3.11
CA MET A 53 5.67 -8.79 -2.85
C MET A 53 7.15 -8.43 -2.64
N LYS A 54 7.95 -9.30 -2.03
CA LYS A 54 9.40 -9.07 -1.93
C LYS A 54 10.08 -9.11 -3.29
N ASP A 55 9.69 -10.05 -4.14
CA ASP A 55 10.23 -10.18 -5.49
C ASP A 55 9.87 -8.95 -6.33
N PHE A 56 8.61 -8.51 -6.26
CA PHE A 56 8.19 -7.24 -6.88
C PHE A 56 8.98 -6.03 -6.35
N ILE A 57 9.15 -5.90 -5.03
CA ILE A 57 9.93 -4.80 -4.44
C ILE A 57 11.39 -4.84 -4.90
N PHE A 58 11.96 -6.04 -5.04
CA PHE A 58 13.32 -6.22 -5.54
C PHE A 58 13.45 -5.70 -6.98
N GLU A 59 12.49 -6.03 -7.84
CA GLU A 59 12.46 -5.55 -9.24
C GLU A 59 12.17 -4.05 -9.35
N LEU A 60 11.27 -3.52 -8.51
CA LEU A 60 10.91 -2.10 -8.46
C LEU A 60 12.07 -1.21 -7.98
N GLY A 61 12.94 -1.73 -7.10
CA GLY A 61 14.00 -0.96 -6.48
C GLY A 61 13.51 -0.02 -5.36
N LYS A 62 13.95 1.24 -5.36
CA LYS A 62 13.65 2.22 -4.30
C LYS A 62 13.27 3.59 -4.87
N PRO A 63 12.04 3.74 -5.41
CA PRO A 63 11.54 5.05 -5.80
C PRO A 63 11.42 5.97 -4.57
N SER A 64 11.50 7.29 -4.81
CA SER A 64 11.55 8.30 -3.75
C SER A 64 10.25 8.41 -2.94
N HIS A 65 9.10 8.13 -3.58
CA HIS A 65 7.79 8.34 -2.99
C HIS A 65 6.99 7.04 -2.96
N VAL A 66 6.97 6.38 -1.80
CA VAL A 66 6.27 5.11 -1.58
C VAL A 66 5.31 5.24 -0.40
N ALA A 67 4.01 5.28 -0.65
CA ALA A 67 2.98 5.14 0.37
C ALA A 67 2.59 3.66 0.53
N LEU A 68 2.15 3.28 1.72
CA LEU A 68 1.94 1.87 2.07
C LEU A 68 0.58 1.65 2.72
N PHE A 69 -0.08 0.56 2.35
CA PHE A 69 -1.28 0.07 3.00
C PHE A 69 -1.20 -1.46 3.16
N GLY A 70 -2.09 -2.01 3.96
CA GLY A 70 -2.19 -3.46 4.08
C GLY A 70 -3.41 -3.93 4.81
N THR A 71 -3.60 -5.24 4.71
CA THR A 71 -4.61 -5.96 5.47
C THR A 71 -3.94 -7.01 6.36
N GLY A 72 -4.58 -7.29 7.48
CA GLY A 72 -4.11 -8.29 8.44
C GLY A 72 -5.25 -8.72 9.36
N GLU A 73 -4.95 -9.60 10.29
CA GLU A 73 -5.93 -10.04 11.27
C GLU A 73 -5.32 -10.00 12.66
N THR A 74 -5.93 -9.24 13.55
CA THR A 74 -5.49 -9.11 14.96
C THR A 74 -5.53 -10.45 15.72
N GLN A 75 -6.35 -11.41 15.27
CA GLN A 75 -6.45 -12.74 15.89
C GLN A 75 -5.13 -13.53 15.89
N TRP A 76 -4.18 -13.20 15.01
CA TRP A 76 -2.87 -13.85 14.93
C TRP A 76 -1.78 -13.16 15.75
N GLY A 77 -2.17 -12.26 16.66
CA GLY A 77 -1.27 -11.44 17.47
C GLY A 77 -1.29 -9.98 16.99
N VAL A 78 -1.65 -9.07 17.89
CA VAL A 78 -1.76 -7.64 17.59
C VAL A 78 -0.42 -7.04 17.18
N GLU A 79 0.68 -7.62 17.67
CA GLU A 79 2.06 -7.29 17.34
C GLU A 79 2.44 -7.63 15.88
N HIS A 80 1.65 -8.47 15.23
CA HIS A 80 1.83 -8.88 13.84
C HIS A 80 0.78 -8.27 12.90
N PHE A 81 -0.16 -7.48 13.45
CA PHE A 81 -1.23 -6.88 12.67
C PHE A 81 -0.66 -5.95 11.58
N CYS A 82 -0.91 -6.34 10.33
CA CYS A 82 -0.35 -5.72 9.13
C CYS A 82 1.18 -5.56 9.17
N GLY A 83 1.91 -6.51 9.78
CA GLY A 83 3.37 -6.40 9.95
C GLY A 83 4.14 -6.26 8.63
N ALA A 84 3.60 -6.72 7.50
CA ALA A 84 4.18 -6.47 6.19
C ALA A 84 4.32 -4.96 5.89
N VAL A 85 3.32 -4.15 6.29
CA VAL A 85 3.32 -2.69 6.13
C VAL A 85 4.47 -2.08 6.93
N ASP A 86 4.64 -2.48 8.19
CA ASP A 86 5.71 -1.94 9.05
C ASP A 86 7.10 -2.25 8.49
N ARG A 87 7.28 -3.46 7.95
CA ARG A 87 8.54 -3.88 7.35
C ARG A 87 8.84 -3.14 6.05
N MET A 88 7.84 -2.98 5.19
CA MET A 88 7.98 -2.19 3.96
C MET A 88 8.25 -0.72 4.29
N GLN A 89 7.59 -0.15 5.29
CA GLN A 89 7.78 1.25 5.71
C GLN A 89 9.22 1.48 6.14
N LYS A 90 9.76 0.58 6.95
CA LYS A 90 11.18 0.60 7.33
C LYS A 90 12.12 0.43 6.15
N TYR A 91 11.82 -0.46 5.21
CA TYR A 91 12.68 -0.74 4.05
C TYR A 91 12.79 0.46 3.09
N PHE A 92 11.67 1.12 2.82
CA PHE A 92 11.59 2.30 1.95
C PHE A 92 11.93 3.61 2.68
N SER A 93 12.10 3.57 4.02
CA SER A 93 12.18 4.78 4.85
C SER A 93 11.00 5.73 4.57
N SER A 94 9.82 5.15 4.33
CA SER A 94 8.65 5.92 3.93
C SER A 94 8.17 6.80 5.07
N THR A 95 7.93 8.08 4.76
CA THR A 95 7.41 9.07 5.71
C THR A 95 5.91 9.29 5.55
N TYR A 96 5.28 8.64 4.57
CA TYR A 96 3.83 8.69 4.37
C TYR A 96 3.09 8.01 5.53
N PRO A 97 1.85 8.44 5.83
CA PRO A 97 0.98 7.67 6.72
C PRO A 97 0.79 6.26 6.16
N THR A 98 0.47 5.32 7.03
CA THR A 98 0.18 3.94 6.66
C THR A 98 -1.26 3.61 6.97
N LEU A 99 -1.91 2.84 6.08
CA LEU A 99 -3.25 2.29 6.34
C LEU A 99 -3.17 0.81 6.68
N LYS A 100 -3.88 0.40 7.74
CA LYS A 100 -3.97 -0.98 8.21
C LYS A 100 -5.44 -1.33 8.42
N ILE A 101 -5.97 -2.24 7.60
CA ILE A 101 -7.38 -2.68 7.66
C ILE A 101 -7.46 -4.11 8.20
N GLU A 102 -8.39 -4.36 9.11
CA GLU A 102 -8.71 -5.71 9.58
C GLU A 102 -9.42 -6.48 8.46
N GLN A 103 -8.82 -7.58 8.00
CA GLN A 103 -9.31 -8.46 6.94
C GLN A 103 -9.57 -7.74 5.60
N MET A 104 -10.81 -7.30 5.36
CA MET A 104 -11.24 -6.60 4.16
C MET A 104 -12.13 -5.43 4.56
N PRO A 105 -12.15 -4.34 3.77
CA PRO A 105 -13.04 -3.23 4.05
C PRO A 105 -14.50 -3.70 3.91
N HIS A 106 -15.25 -3.61 5.00
CA HIS A 106 -16.62 -4.12 5.08
C HIS A 106 -17.58 -3.15 5.79
N THR A 107 -17.05 -2.11 6.42
CA THR A 107 -17.83 -1.07 7.08
C THR A 107 -17.66 0.29 6.38
N GLU A 108 -18.63 1.18 6.59
CA GLU A 108 -18.49 2.58 6.16
C GLU A 108 -17.31 3.28 6.85
N LYS A 109 -16.97 2.83 8.06
CA LYS A 109 -15.77 3.29 8.75
C LYS A 109 -14.51 2.91 7.98
N ASP A 110 -14.37 1.68 7.49
CA ASP A 110 -13.21 1.26 6.70
C ASP A 110 -13.09 2.10 5.41
N ARG A 111 -14.21 2.36 4.72
CA ARG A 111 -14.22 3.20 3.53
C ARG A 111 -13.79 4.62 3.84
N GLN A 112 -14.26 5.17 4.97
CA GLN A 112 -13.86 6.50 5.43
C GLN A 112 -12.36 6.56 5.77
N GLU A 113 -11.82 5.55 6.45
CA GLU A 113 -10.39 5.45 6.76
C GLU A 113 -9.52 5.35 5.48
N ILE A 114 -9.99 4.64 4.45
CA ILE A 114 -9.33 4.58 3.13
C ILE A 114 -9.28 5.97 2.50
N LYS A 115 -10.40 6.71 2.48
CA LYS A 115 -10.46 8.07 1.91
C LYS A 115 -9.57 9.04 2.65
N GLU A 116 -9.60 9.00 3.98
CA GLU A 116 -8.72 9.81 4.83
C GLU A 116 -7.25 9.49 4.59
N TYR A 117 -6.90 8.22 4.44
CA TYR A 117 -5.56 7.79 4.07
C TYR A 117 -5.13 8.36 2.71
N VAL A 118 -5.97 8.26 1.68
CA VAL A 118 -5.66 8.81 0.35
C VAL A 118 -5.40 10.32 0.45
N GLN A 119 -6.28 11.05 1.14
CA GLN A 119 -6.10 12.50 1.33
C GLN A 119 -4.78 12.83 2.03
N GLN A 120 -4.46 12.17 3.15
CA GLN A 120 -3.23 12.44 3.89
C GLN A 120 -1.97 12.10 3.08
N VAL A 121 -2.02 11.07 2.23
CA VAL A 121 -0.92 10.73 1.31
C VAL A 121 -0.72 11.83 0.27
N LEU A 122 -1.81 12.33 -0.33
CA LEU A 122 -1.77 13.39 -1.34
C LEU A 122 -1.32 14.74 -0.76
N ASP A 123 -1.81 15.10 0.42
CA ASP A 123 -1.38 16.31 1.15
C ASP A 123 0.13 16.25 1.39
N LYS A 124 0.62 15.13 1.92
CA LYS A 124 2.06 14.95 2.15
C LYS A 124 2.87 14.97 0.85
N ARG A 125 2.36 14.38 -0.22
CA ARG A 125 3.04 14.41 -1.53
C ARG A 125 3.19 15.84 -2.03
N SER A 126 2.17 16.67 -1.82
CA SER A 126 2.15 18.07 -2.24
C SER A 126 3.11 18.96 -1.46
N GLU A 127 3.39 18.65 -0.19
CA GLU A 127 4.41 19.35 0.64
C GLU A 127 5.85 19.11 0.16
N THR A 128 6.07 18.05 -0.62
CA THR A 128 7.41 17.63 -1.09
C THR A 128 7.71 18.03 -2.54
N LEU A 129 6.79 18.75 -3.19
CA LEU A 129 7.00 19.39 -4.50
C LEU A 129 7.71 20.74 -4.34
#